data_AF-A0A1V5WW42-F1
#
_entry.id   AF-A0A1V5WW42-F1
#
_cell.length_a   1.000
_cell.length_b   1.000
_cell.length_c   1.000
_cell.angle_alpha   90.00
_cell.angle_beta   90.00
_cell.angle_gamma   90.00
#
_symmetry.space_group_name_H-M   'P 1'
#
loop_
_entity.id
_entity.type
_entity.pdbx_description
1 polymer ?
#
loop_
_entity_poly.entity_id
_entity_poly.type
_entity_poly.pdbx_seq_one_letter_code
_entity_poly.pdbx_strand_id
1 'polypeptide(L)' 'MNKSIMHAVGFEKEVNMVELSRCPFCGERVIPGSFKDEISEREFRISGLCQSCQDDTFTTIRIEA' A
#
# COMPACT_ATOMS: atom_id res chain seq x y z
N MET A 1 7.59 -5.52 2.10
CA MET A 1 8.06 -5.77 0.72
C MET A 1 9.59 -5.87 0.67
N ASN A 2 10.16 -6.88 0.01
CA ASN A 2 11.61 -6.95 -0.21
C ASN A 2 12.01 -6.08 -1.42
N LYS A 3 12.65 -4.93 -1.18
CA LYS A 3 12.96 -3.95 -2.23
C LYS A 3 13.89 -4.50 -3.31
N SER A 4 14.89 -5.31 -2.94
CA SER A 4 15.85 -5.88 -3.89
C SER A 4 15.16 -6.75 -4.94
N ILE A 5 14.18 -7.57 -4.53
CA ILE A 5 13.38 -8.38 -5.47
C ILE A 5 12.57 -7.47 -6.39
N MET A 6 11.89 -6.46 -5.84
CA MET A 6 11.03 -5.55 -6.62
C MET A 6 11.81 -4.76 -7.67
N HIS A 7 13.00 -4.27 -7.34
CA HIS A 7 13.90 -3.65 -8.31
C HIS A 7 14.31 -4.64 -9.40
N ALA A 8 14.67 -5.87 -9.02
CA ALA A 8 15.11 -6.89 -9.97
C ALA A 8 14.02 -7.27 -11.00
N VAL A 9 12.74 -7.17 -10.63
CA VAL A 9 11.61 -7.46 -11.54
C VAL A 9 11.03 -6.21 -12.21
N GLY A 10 11.66 -5.04 -12.08
CA GLY A 10 11.30 -3.83 -12.82
C GLY A 10 10.30 -2.87 -12.15
N PHE A 11 9.96 -3.06 -10.87
CA PHE A 11 9.04 -2.19 -10.12
C PHE A 11 9.74 -1.00 -9.45
N GLU A 12 10.78 -0.44 -10.07
CA GLU A 12 11.56 0.65 -9.46
C GLU A 12 10.71 1.89 -9.19
N LYS A 13 9.80 2.23 -10.11
CA LYS A 13 8.92 3.41 -9.98
C LYS A 13 8.00 3.27 -8.77
N GLU A 14 7.38 2.12 -8.61
CA GLU A 14 6.43 1.83 -7.54
C GLU A 14 7.12 1.83 -6.18
N VAL A 15 8.34 1.27 -6.10
CA VAL A 15 9.16 1.34 -4.88
C VAL A 15 9.46 2.79 -4.52
N ASN A 16 9.89 3.61 -5.48
CA ASN A 16 10.21 5.03 -5.24
C ASN A 16 8.96 5.82 -4.79
N MET A 17 7.79 5.51 -5.35
CA MET A 17 6.53 6.15 -4.94
C MET A 17 6.23 5.88 -3.46
N VAL A 18 6.36 4.63 -3.02
CA VAL A 18 6.15 4.26 -1.61
C VAL A 18 7.15 4.97 -0.69
N GLU A 19 8.42 5.10 -1.09
CA GLU A 19 9.43 5.84 -0.32
C GLU A 19 9.11 7.33 -0.18
N LEU A 20 8.50 7.93 -1.21
CA LEU A 20 8.02 9.31 -1.19
C LEU A 20 6.66 9.48 -0.49
N SER A 21 6.18 8.45 0.21
CA SER A 21 4.85 8.42 0.84
C SER A 21 3.73 8.73 -0.16
N ARG A 22 3.83 8.16 -1.37
CA ARG A 22 2.80 8.22 -2.41
C ARG A 22 2.30 6.83 -2.73
N CYS A 23 1.00 6.73 -2.96
CA CYS A 23 0.37 5.49 -3.39
C CYS A 23 0.90 5.11 -4.78
N PRO A 24 1.43 3.90 -5.00
CA PRO A 24 1.93 3.48 -6.30
C PRO A 24 0.81 3.26 -7.33
N PHE A 25 -0.46 3.18 -6.91
CA PHE A 25 -1.60 2.99 -7.82
C PHE A 25 -2.18 4.32 -8.33
N CYS A 26 -2.52 5.23 -7.43
CA CYS A 26 -3.16 6.50 -7.79
C CYS A 26 -2.22 7.72 -7.74
N GLY A 27 -1.02 7.58 -7.15
CA GLY A 27 -0.04 8.65 -7.03
C GLY A 27 -0.30 9.69 -5.93
N GLU A 28 -1.42 9.58 -5.23
CA GLU A 28 -1.78 10.47 -4.12
C GLU A 28 -0.84 10.31 -2.93
N ARG A 29 -0.68 11.40 -2.17
CA ARG A 29 0.11 11.38 -0.94
C ARG A 29 -0.64 10.59 0.13
N VAL A 30 0.05 9.63 0.73
CA VAL A 30 -0.46 8.87 1.87
C VAL A 30 -0.15 9.64 3.14
N ILE A 31 -1.18 9.91 3.94
CA ILE A 31 -1.04 10.58 5.23
C ILE A 31 -1.00 9.51 6.33
N PRO A 32 0.11 9.37 7.08
CA PRO A 32 0.15 8.44 8.20
C PRO A 32 -0.99 8.72 9.19
N GLY A 33 -1.70 7.67 9.61
CA GLY A 33 -2.84 7.79 10.51
C GLY A 33 -4.17 8.20 9.87
N SER A 34 -4.24 8.41 8.55
CA SER A 34 -5.52 8.66 7.84
C SER A 34 -6.25 7.38 7.42
N PHE A 35 -5.88 6.22 7.98
CA PHE A 35 -6.48 4.94 7.69
C PHE A 35 -7.73 4.73 8.54
N LYS A 36 -8.71 3.99 8.02
CA LYS A 36 -10.01 3.80 8.68
C LYS A 36 -9.92 2.93 9.95
N ASP A 37 -8.95 2.01 9.98
CA ASP A 37 -8.72 1.08 11.09
C ASP A 37 -7.27 0.56 11.10
N GLU A 38 -6.91 -0.14 12.18
CA GLU A 38 -5.58 -0.73 12.35
C GLU A 38 -5.26 -1.82 11.31
N ILE A 39 -6.28 -2.47 10.77
CA ILE A 39 -6.10 -3.50 9.72
C ILE A 39 -5.61 -2.82 8.45
N SER A 40 -6.26 -1.74 8.04
CA SER A 40 -5.89 -0.94 6.87
C SER A 40 -4.51 -0.31 7.03
N GLU A 41 -4.15 0.09 8.25
CA GLU A 41 -2.79 0.57 8.53
C GLU A 41 -1.73 -0.54 8.44
N ARG A 42 -2.06 -1.77 8.88
CA ARG A 42 -1.20 -2.95 8.68
C ARG A 42 -1.06 -3.27 7.19
N GLU A 43 -2.17 -3.23 6.44
CA GLU A 43 -2.18 -3.45 5.00
C GLU A 43 -1.35 -2.41 4.25
N PHE A 44 -1.39 -1.14 4.66
CA PHE A 44 -0.51 -0.11 4.13
C PHE A 44 0.97 -0.46 4.33
N ARG A 45 1.36 -0.93 5.52
CA ARG A 45 2.76 -1.32 5.79
C ARG A 45 3.24 -2.49 4.92
N ILE A 46 2.32 -3.32 4.43
CA ILE A 46 2.62 -4.47 3.58
C ILE A 46 2.64 -4.05 2.09
N SER A 47 1.61 -3.32 1.66
CA SER A 47 1.31 -3.02 0.25
C SER A 47 1.79 -1.66 -0.23
N GLY A 48 1.85 -0.66 0.65
CA GLY A 48 2.13 0.74 0.31
C GLY A 48 0.93 1.51 -0.29
N LEU A 49 -0.27 0.95 -0.32
CA LEU A 49 -1.46 1.57 -0.92
C LEU A 49 -2.17 2.54 0.04
N CYS A 50 -2.75 3.63 -0.49
CA CYS A 50 -3.67 4.48 0.29
C CYS A 50 -5.00 3.76 0.60
N GLN A 51 -5.76 4.29 1.56
CA GLN A 51 -7.03 3.69 2.00
C GLN A 51 -8.01 3.46 0.83
N SER A 52 -8.19 4.43 -0.07
CA SER A 52 -9.14 4.31 -1.19
C SER A 52 -8.74 3.17 -2.13
N CYS A 53 -7.47 3.08 -2.51
CA CYS A 53 -6.98 1.98 -3.34
C CYS A 53 -7.01 0.64 -2.60
N GLN A 54 -6.81 0.62 -1.28
CA GLN A 54 -7.00 -0.60 -0.49
C GLN A 54 -8.46 -1.05 -0.53
N ASP A 55 -9.41 -0.14 -0.34
CA ASP A 55 -10.84 -0.45 -0.35
C ASP A 55 -11.30 -1.03 -1.70
N ASP A 56 -10.74 -0.51 -2.80
CA ASP A 56 -11.01 -1.02 -4.16
C ASP A 56 -10.35 -2.38 -4.41
N THR A 57 -9.13 -2.60 -3.90
CA THR A 57 -8.32 -3.80 -4.19
C THR A 57 -8.65 -4.97 -3.28
N PHE A 58 -8.91 -4.71 -2.00
CA PHE A 58 -9.02 -5.71 -0.92
C PHE A 58 -10.44 -5.80 -0.35
N THR A 59 -11.46 -5.61 -1.19
CA THR A 59 -12.88 -5.74 -0.82
C THR A 59 -13.09 -6.89 0.17
N THR A 60 -13.56 -6.52 1.36
CA THR A 60 -13.46 -7.25 2.63
C THR A 60 -13.62 -8.78 2.52
N ILE A 61 -12.52 -9.53 2.58
CA ILE A 61 -12.59 -10.94 2.97
C ILE A 61 -12.52 -10.98 4.49
N ARG A 62 -13.68 -11.01 5.15
CA ARG A 62 -13.75 -11.44 6.56
C ARG A 62 -13.40 -12.93 6.60
N ILE A 63 -12.12 -13.25 6.74
CA ILE A 63 -11.74 -14.56 7.26
C ILE A 63 -11.97 -14.47 8.76
N GLU A 64 -13.20 -14.76 9.17
CA GLU A 64 -13.48 -15.07 10.57
C GLU A 64 -12.72 -16.36 10.90
N ALA A 65 -11.81 -16.25 11.86
CA ALA A 65 -11.03 -17.37 12.40
C ALA A 65 -11.88 -18.20 13.37
#